data_AF-L1PAU5-F1
#
_entry.id   AF-L1PAU5-F1
#
_cell.length_a   1.000
_cell.length_b   1.000
_cell.length_c   1.000
_cell.angle_alpha   90.00
_cell.angle_beta   90.00
_cell.angle_gamma   90.00
#
_symmetry.space_group_name_H-M   'P 1'
#
loop_
_entity.id
_entity.type
_entity.pdbx_description
1 polymer ?
#
loop_
_entity_poly.entity_id
_entity_poly.type
_entity_poly.pdbx_seq_one_letter_code
_entity_poly.pdbx_strand_id
1 'polypeptide(L)'
;MNITKQQLTPEQYELFKNAEMRMKQKRLLYIHFFVMLLGCAFFWVANKLLDYLPEYNWWQLLSALWLFLWLWHAVNVFFFSKFLGKQWREKQREQLIAAQQKKIIKMEAAIERDFEQQKQQAQRELAAAEKAQQNNNSQAV
;
A
#
# COMPACT_ATOMS: atom_id res chain seq x y z
N MET A 1 25.61 25.50 11.03
CA MET A 1 25.29 24.56 9.94
C MET A 1 23.83 24.20 10.05
N ASN A 2 23.03 24.50 9.01
CA ASN A 2 21.59 24.26 8.99
C ASN A 2 21.38 22.88 8.35
N ILE A 3 20.83 21.91 9.11
CA ILE A 3 20.58 20.56 8.59
C ILE A 3 19.41 20.66 7.60
N THR A 4 19.72 20.58 6.31
CA THR A 4 18.74 20.50 5.23
C THR A 4 17.89 19.25 5.41
N LYS A 5 16.56 19.43 5.51
CA LYS A 5 15.63 18.30 5.35
C LYS A 5 15.78 17.82 3.91
N GLN A 6 16.56 16.76 3.69
CA GLN A 6 16.60 16.04 2.42
C GLN A 6 15.16 15.63 2.10
N GLN A 7 14.54 16.31 1.13
CA GLN A 7 13.28 15.89 0.55
C GLN A 7 13.58 14.59 -0.19
N LEU A 8 13.23 13.44 0.41
CA LEU A 8 13.39 12.16 -0.26
C LEU A 8 12.60 12.20 -1.58
N THR A 9 13.26 11.85 -2.67
CA THR A 9 12.55 11.62 -3.94
C THR A 9 11.51 10.51 -3.75
N PRO A 10 10.37 10.53 -4.48
CA PRO A 10 9.29 9.55 -4.29
C PRO A 10 9.75 8.09 -4.34
N GLU A 11 10.77 7.82 -5.17
CA GLU A 11 11.41 6.51 -5.32
C GLU A 11 12.23 6.10 -4.09
N GLN A 12 13.01 7.02 -3.52
CA GLN A 12 13.77 6.78 -2.28
C GLN A 12 12.84 6.56 -1.09
N TYR A 13 11.70 7.27 -1.06
CA TYR A 13 10.68 7.07 -0.04
C TYR A 13 10.05 5.67 -0.11
N GLU A 14 9.78 5.14 -1.31
CA GLU A 14 9.28 3.78 -1.48
C GLU A 14 10.32 2.71 -1.13
N LEU A 15 11.60 2.91 -1.46
CA LEU A 15 12.69 2.02 -1.06
C LEU A 15 12.81 1.96 0.47
N PHE A 16 12.78 3.11 1.14
CA PHE A 16 12.82 3.19 2.60
C PHE A 16 11.62 2.51 3.25
N LYS A 17 10.40 2.77 2.74
CA LYS A 17 9.16 2.15 3.22
C LYS A 17 9.18 0.63 3.04
N ASN A 18 9.71 0.13 1.93
CA ASN A 18 9.89 -1.31 1.70
C ASN A 18 10.90 -1.93 2.67
N ALA A 19 12.02 -1.26 2.94
CA ALA A 19 13.01 -1.72 3.92
C ALA A 19 12.40 -1.79 5.34
N GLU A 20 11.65 -0.77 5.75
CA GLU A 20 11.00 -0.72 7.06
C GLU A 20 9.95 -1.85 7.23
N MET A 21 9.17 -2.12 6.18
CA MET A 21 8.20 -3.22 6.17
C MET A 21 8.88 -4.58 6.35
N ARG A 22 10.05 -4.80 5.72
CA ARG A 22 10.82 -6.04 5.92
C ARG A 22 11.38 -6.16 7.33
N MET A 23 11.77 -5.06 7.96
CA MET A 23 12.24 -5.05 9.35
C MET A 23 11.11 -5.41 10.33
N LYS A 24 9.89 -4.91 10.11
CA LYS A 24 8.73 -5.25 10.95
C LYS A 24 8.36 -6.73 10.87
N GLN A 25 8.44 -7.33 9.68
CA GLN A 25 8.21 -8.78 9.51
C GLN A 25 9.24 -9.64 10.27
N LYS A 26 10.52 -9.25 10.24
CA LYS A 26 11.57 -9.95 11.02
C LYS A 26 11.31 -9.85 12.51
N ARG A 27 10.96 -8.64 13.01
CA ARG A 27 10.67 -8.40 14.43
C ARG A 27 9.51 -9.26 14.93
N LEU A 28 8.45 -9.38 14.14
CA LEU A 28 7.30 -10.19 14.50
C LEU A 28 7.70 -11.66 14.71
N LEU A 29 8.48 -12.23 13.79
CA LEU A 29 8.98 -13.60 13.91
C LEU A 29 9.79 -13.84 15.19
N TYR A 30 10.66 -12.90 15.57
CA TYR A 30 11.42 -13.00 16.82
C TYR A 30 10.50 -13.03 18.05
N ILE A 31 9.50 -12.15 18.12
CA ILE A 31 8.55 -12.15 19.24
C ILE A 31 7.83 -13.51 19.36
N HIS A 32 7.43 -14.12 18.24
CA HIS A 32 6.81 -15.44 18.25
C HIS A 32 7.74 -16.51 18.80
N PHE A 33 9.00 -16.49 18.36
CA PHE A 33 10.02 -17.44 18.80
C PHE A 33 10.26 -17.33 20.32
N PHE A 34 10.38 -16.11 20.84
CA PHE A 34 10.54 -15.87 22.28
C PHE A 34 9.30 -16.27 23.08
N VAL A 35 8.09 -15.96 22.62
CA VAL A 35 6.84 -16.36 23.31
C VAL A 35 6.65 -17.88 23.32
N MET A 36 7.03 -18.58 22.25
CA MET A 36 7.00 -20.05 22.23
C MET A 36 7.97 -20.67 23.22
N LEU A 37 9.22 -20.21 23.22
CA LEU A 37 10.25 -20.66 24.16
C LEU A 37 9.84 -20.39 25.61
N LEU A 38 9.31 -19.20 25.89
CA LEU A 38 8.85 -18.83 27.22
C LEU A 38 7.64 -19.67 27.64
N GLY A 39 6.72 -19.98 26.71
CA GLY A 39 5.61 -20.89 26.94
C GLY A 39 6.06 -22.30 27.33
N CYS A 40 7.00 -22.90 26.59
CA CYS A 40 7.56 -24.20 26.94
C CYS A 40 8.25 -24.20 28.31
N ALA A 41 9.07 -23.17 28.60
CA ALA A 41 9.71 -23.03 29.90
C ALA A 41 8.68 -22.85 31.04
N PHE A 42 7.62 -22.09 30.81
CA PHE A 42 6.54 -21.87 31.76
C PHE A 42 5.83 -23.17 32.13
N PHE A 43 5.49 -24.05 31.18
CA PHE A 43 4.87 -25.34 31.50
C PHE A 43 5.79 -26.30 32.22
N TRP A 44 7.09 -26.30 31.88
CA TRP A 44 8.07 -27.12 32.59
C TRP A 44 8.21 -26.70 34.06
N VAL A 45 8.31 -25.39 34.32
CA VAL A 45 8.33 -24.83 35.68
C VAL A 45 7.02 -25.07 36.40
N ALA A 46 5.88 -24.84 35.73
CA ALA A 46 4.56 -25.10 36.30
C ALA A 46 4.40 -26.58 36.70
N ASN A 47 4.86 -27.53 35.89
CA ASN A 47 4.82 -28.95 36.25
C ASN A 47 5.71 -29.28 37.46
N LYS A 48 6.87 -28.62 37.59
CA LYS A 48 7.82 -28.85 38.68
C LYS A 48 7.46 -28.16 40.00
N LEU A 49 6.86 -26.96 39.93
CA LEU A 49 6.53 -26.14 41.10
C LEU A 49 5.24 -26.62 41.79
N LEU A 50 4.44 -27.41 41.09
CA LEU A 50 3.06 -27.71 41.40
C LEU A 50 2.83 -29.19 41.70
N ASP A 51 3.88 -29.84 42.20
CA ASP A 51 4.00 -31.27 42.53
C ASP A 51 3.12 -31.65 43.75
N TYR A 52 1.86 -31.17 43.80
CA TYR A 52 1.13 -31.03 45.06
C TYR A 52 -0.36 -31.44 45.08
N LEU A 53 -1.05 -31.69 43.95
CA LEU A 53 -2.49 -32.02 44.00
C LEU A 53 -2.85 -33.23 43.13
N PRO A 54 -2.91 -34.45 43.71
CA PRO A 54 -3.21 -35.70 43.00
C PRO A 54 -4.64 -35.81 42.47
N GLU A 55 -5.60 -35.01 42.98
CA GLU A 55 -7.03 -35.23 42.73
C GLU A 55 -7.63 -34.41 41.59
N TYR A 56 -6.96 -33.35 41.12
CA TYR A 56 -7.54 -32.51 40.06
C TYR A 56 -6.50 -32.04 39.04
N ASN A 57 -6.69 -32.46 37.79
CA ASN A 57 -5.79 -32.17 36.67
C ASN A 57 -5.99 -30.75 36.09
N TRP A 58 -6.06 -29.72 36.92
CA TRP A 58 -6.23 -28.34 36.44
C TRP A 58 -5.07 -27.88 35.53
N TRP A 59 -3.87 -28.44 35.69
CA TRP A 59 -2.74 -28.19 34.81
C TRP A 59 -2.99 -28.65 33.36
N GLN A 60 -3.80 -29.71 33.15
CA GLN A 60 -4.18 -30.19 31.82
C GLN A 60 -5.08 -29.17 31.11
N LEU A 61 -6.01 -28.54 31.84
CA LEU A 61 -6.87 -27.49 31.28
C LEU A 61 -6.08 -26.22 30.97
N LEU A 62 -5.17 -25.79 31.85
CA LEU A 62 -4.32 -24.62 31.61
C LEU A 62 -3.36 -24.85 30.42
N SER A 63 -2.76 -26.04 30.32
CA SER A 63 -1.89 -26.40 29.19
C SER A 63 -2.66 -26.55 27.88
N ALA A 64 -3.86 -27.14 27.91
CA ALA A 64 -4.73 -27.20 26.73
C ALA A 64 -5.16 -25.81 26.24
N LEU A 65 -5.57 -24.91 27.15
CA LEU A 65 -5.96 -23.54 26.81
C LEU A 65 -4.79 -22.76 26.19
N TRP A 66 -3.59 -22.91 26.75
CA TRP A 66 -2.40 -22.24 26.21
C TRP A 66 -1.97 -22.79 24.86
N LEU A 67 -1.99 -24.12 24.69
CA LEU A 67 -1.74 -24.75 23.38
C LEU A 67 -2.73 -24.25 22.33
N PHE A 68 -4.01 -24.12 22.69
CA PHE A 68 -5.04 -23.60 21.80
C PHE A 68 -4.76 -22.14 21.39
N LEU A 69 -4.43 -21.28 22.35
CA LEU A 69 -4.04 -19.88 22.10
C LEU A 69 -2.81 -19.79 21.19
N TRP A 70 -1.82 -20.64 21.43
CA TRP A 70 -0.59 -20.69 20.63
C TRP A 70 -0.85 -21.18 19.20
N LEU A 71 -1.68 -22.21 19.04
CA LEU A 71 -2.08 -22.74 17.74
C LEU A 71 -2.90 -21.72 16.93
N TRP A 72 -3.88 -21.05 17.56
CA TRP A 72 -4.64 -19.96 16.95
C TRP A 72 -3.72 -18.84 16.47
N HIS A 73 -2.76 -18.43 17.30
CA HIS A 73 -1.80 -17.39 16.96
C HIS A 73 -0.88 -17.81 15.79
N ALA A 74 -0.40 -19.06 15.81
CA ALA A 74 0.42 -19.62 14.75
C ALA A 74 -0.32 -19.65 13.41
N VAL A 75 -1.57 -20.12 13.37
CA VAL A 75 -2.41 -20.09 12.16
C VAL A 75 -2.66 -18.65 11.73
N ASN A 76 -3.01 -17.75 12.66
CA ASN A 76 -3.33 -16.37 12.34
C ASN A 76 -2.14 -15.65 11.65
N VAL A 77 -0.95 -15.81 12.22
CA VAL A 77 0.24 -15.15 11.68
C VAL A 77 0.84 -15.88 10.49
N PHE A 78 0.89 -17.22 10.45
CA PHE A 78 1.45 -17.91 9.28
C PHE A 78 0.53 -17.86 8.05
N PHE A 79 -0.76 -18.13 8.21
CA PHE A 79 -1.69 -18.15 7.07
C PHE A 79 -2.06 -16.73 6.64
N PHE A 80 -2.55 -15.87 7.53
CA PHE A 80 -3.04 -14.54 7.08
C PHE A 80 -1.92 -13.56 6.73
N SER A 81 -0.77 -13.59 7.41
CA SER A 81 0.32 -12.64 7.09
C SER A 81 1.03 -12.95 5.76
N LYS A 82 1.14 -14.23 5.39
CA LYS A 82 1.75 -14.66 4.13
C LYS A 82 0.79 -14.52 2.95
N PHE A 83 -0.50 -14.81 3.13
CA PHE A 83 -1.45 -14.89 2.02
C PHE A 83 -2.03 -13.53 1.61
N LEU A 84 -2.29 -12.61 2.55
CA LEU A 84 -2.85 -11.28 2.23
C LEU A 84 -1.84 -10.13 2.21
N GLY A 85 -0.65 -10.33 2.79
CA GLY A 85 0.14 -9.19 3.26
C GLY A 85 0.82 -8.35 2.18
N LYS A 86 1.40 -8.96 1.15
CA LYS A 86 2.36 -8.24 0.28
C LYS A 86 2.12 -8.46 -1.21
N GLN A 87 2.11 -9.71 -1.66
CA GLN A 87 1.93 -10.07 -3.07
C GLN A 87 0.54 -9.67 -3.60
N TRP A 88 -0.51 -9.89 -2.81
CA TRP A 88 -1.87 -9.48 -3.17
C TRP A 88 -2.01 -7.95 -3.25
N ARG A 89 -1.45 -7.22 -2.27
CA ARG A 89 -1.42 -5.76 -2.25
C ARG A 89 -0.62 -5.15 -3.40
N GLU A 90 0.49 -5.77 -3.78
CA GLU A 90 1.32 -5.35 -4.92
C GLU A 90 0.56 -5.54 -6.23
N LYS A 91 -0.06 -6.71 -6.45
CA LYS A 91 -0.93 -6.96 -7.62
C LYS A 91 -2.09 -5.97 -7.72
N GLN A 92 -2.78 -5.69 -6.61
CA GLN A 92 -3.88 -4.72 -6.59
C GLN A 92 -3.38 -3.30 -6.92
N ARG A 93 -2.21 -2.91 -6.39
CA ARG A 93 -1.61 -1.60 -6.68
C ARG A 93 -1.24 -1.46 -8.15
N GLU A 94 -0.59 -2.46 -8.74
CA GLU A 94 -0.22 -2.44 -10.16
C GLU A 94 -1.47 -2.30 -11.05
N GLN A 95 -2.56 -2.99 -10.72
CA GLN A 95 -3.82 -2.87 -11.43
C GLN A 95 -4.43 -1.46 -11.31
N LEU A 96 -4.41 -0.85 -10.12
CA LEU A 96 -4.88 0.52 -9.93
C LEU A 96 -4.02 1.54 -10.68
N ILE A 97 -2.69 1.42 -10.63
CA ILE A 97 -1.77 2.32 -11.34
C ILE A 97 -2.00 2.22 -12.85
N ALA A 98 -2.11 1.00 -13.39
CA ALA A 98 -2.40 0.80 -14.81
C ALA A 98 -3.76 1.40 -15.22
N ALA A 99 -4.78 1.31 -14.36
CA ALA A 99 -6.07 1.94 -14.61
C ALA A 99 -6.00 3.48 -14.55
N GLN A 100 -5.22 4.02 -13.62
CA GLN A 100 -5.01 5.47 -13.50
C GLN A 100 -4.21 6.03 -14.69
N GLN A 101 -3.14 5.36 -15.12
CA GLN A 101 -2.36 5.76 -16.30
C GLN A 101 -3.22 5.79 -17.57
N LYS A 102 -4.09 4.79 -17.77
CA LYS A 102 -5.05 4.80 -18.88
C LYS A 102 -6.01 5.98 -18.85
N LYS A 103 -6.42 6.44 -17.68
CA LYS A 103 -7.27 7.64 -17.54
C LYS A 103 -6.50 8.92 -17.86
N ILE A 104 -5.24 9.02 -17.44
CA ILE A 104 -4.38 10.17 -17.73
C ILE A 104 -4.19 10.33 -19.25
N ILE A 105 -3.79 9.25 -19.95
CA ILE A 105 -3.61 9.27 -21.41
C ILE A 105 -4.90 9.69 -22.14
N LYS A 106 -6.07 9.23 -21.68
CA LYS A 106 -7.35 9.62 -22.26
C LYS A 106 -7.69 11.10 -22.04
N MET A 107 -7.38 11.63 -20.85
CA MET A 107 -7.57 13.06 -20.57
C MET A 107 -6.62 13.91 -21.40
N GLU A 108 -5.34 13.53 -21.52
CA GLU A 108 -4.37 14.21 -22.39
C GLU A 108 -4.83 14.25 -23.85
N ALA A 109 -5.30 13.12 -24.38
CA ALA A 109 -5.83 13.04 -25.74
C ALA A 109 -7.18 13.77 -25.95
N ALA A 110 -7.92 14.09 -24.88
CA ALA A 110 -9.10 14.94 -24.95
C ALA A 110 -8.70 16.42 -24.95
N ILE A 111 -7.78 16.81 -24.06
CA ILE A 111 -7.25 18.17 -23.98
C ILE A 111 -6.61 18.60 -25.29
N GLU A 112 -5.79 17.75 -25.92
CA GLU A 112 -5.17 18.05 -27.22
C GLU A 112 -6.22 18.31 -28.30
N ARG A 113 -7.27 17.48 -28.37
CA ARG A 113 -8.37 17.66 -29.33
C ARG A 113 -9.15 18.95 -29.08
N ASP A 114 -9.45 19.25 -27.82
CA ASP A 114 -10.16 20.48 -27.45
C ASP A 114 -9.30 21.72 -27.79
N PHE A 115 -7.98 21.64 -27.61
CA PHE A 115 -7.04 22.70 -27.95
C PHE A 115 -6.91 22.90 -29.47
N GLU A 116 -6.82 21.82 -30.25
CA GLU A 116 -6.84 21.88 -31.72
C GLU A 116 -8.15 22.48 -32.26
N GLN A 117 -9.30 22.12 -31.68
CA GLN A 117 -10.60 22.67 -32.06
C GLN A 117 -10.70 24.17 -31.76
N GLN A 118 -10.25 24.63 -30.59
CA GLN A 118 -10.21 26.05 -30.25
C GLN A 118 -9.29 26.83 -31.19
N LYS A 119 -8.13 26.27 -31.54
CA LYS A 119 -7.20 26.89 -32.49
C LYS A 119 -7.82 27.02 -33.88
N GLN A 120 -8.51 25.99 -34.36
CA GLN A 120 -9.22 26.03 -35.64
C GLN A 120 -10.37 27.05 -35.64
N GLN A 121 -11.12 27.15 -34.54
CA GLN A 121 -12.20 28.13 -34.38
C GLN A 121 -11.64 29.56 -34.40
N ALA A 122 -10.61 29.85 -33.61
CA ALA A 122 -9.96 31.16 -33.60
C ALA A 122 -9.41 31.55 -34.98
N GLN A 123 -8.80 30.61 -35.72
CA GLN A 123 -8.33 30.86 -37.09
C GLN A 123 -9.48 31.15 -38.06
N ARG A 124 -10.61 30.46 -37.94
CA ARG A 124 -11.81 30.70 -38.78
C ARG A 124 -12.43 32.06 -38.48
N GLU A 125 -12.49 32.47 -37.21
CA GLU A 125 -12.98 33.77 -36.79
C GLU A 125 -12.08 34.90 -37.32
N LEU A 126 -10.75 34.76 -37.21
CA LEU A 126 -9.79 35.72 -37.78
C LEU A 126 -9.91 35.81 -39.31
N ALA A 127 -10.00 34.68 -40.02
CA ALA A 127 -10.17 34.67 -41.47
C ALA A 127 -11.52 35.26 -41.92
N ALA A 128 -12.59 35.09 -41.12
CA ALA A 128 -13.88 35.71 -41.37
C ALA A 128 -13.84 37.23 -41.14
N ALA A 129 -13.14 37.70 -40.09
CA ALA A 129 -12.93 39.11 -39.80
C ALA A 129 -12.10 39.81 -40.89
N GLU A 130 -11.03 39.18 -41.38
CA GLU A 130 -10.21 39.69 -42.49
C GLU A 130 -11.01 39.82 -43.79
N LYS A 131 -11.82 38.81 -44.14
CA LYS A 131 -12.70 38.87 -45.31
C LYS A 131 -13.77 39.96 -45.21
N ALA A 132 -14.32 40.18 -44.01
CA ALA A 132 -15.29 41.25 -43.78
C ALA A 132 -14.66 42.64 -43.94
N GLN A 133 -13.42 42.83 -43.46
CA GLN A 133 -12.67 44.07 -43.65
C GLN A 133 -12.31 44.32 -45.12
N GLN A 134 -11.86 43.30 -45.86
CA GLN A 134 -11.54 43.44 -47.30
C GLN A 134 -12.75 43.81 -48.15
N ASN A 135 -13.92 43.25 -47.86
CA ASN A 135 -15.16 43.56 -48.57
C ASN A 135 -15.57 45.03 -48.34
N ASN A 136 -15.54 45.50 -47.09
CA ASN A 136 -15.88 46.88 -46.76
C ASN A 136 -14.93 47.89 -47.43
N ASN A 137 -13.62 47.60 -47.44
CA ASN A 137 -12.63 48.49 -48.05
C ASN A 137 -12.70 48.50 -49.60
N SER A 138 -13.22 47.45 -50.22
CA SER A 138 -13.44 47.39 -51.68
C SER A 138 -14.73 48.08 -52.11
N GLN A 139 -15.66 48.33 -51.18
CA GLN A 139 -16.90 49.07 -51.43
C GLN A 139 -16.77 50.59 -51.19
N ALA A 140 -15.65 51.04 -50.62
CA ALA A 140 -15.38 52.43 -50.27
C ALA A 140 -14.50 53.19 -51.30
N VAL A 141 -14.17 52.55 -52.44
CA VAL A 141 -13.42 53.11 -53.59
C VAL A 141 -14.34 53.16 -54.80
#